data_AF-A0A455AB31-F1
#
_entry.id   AF-A0A455AB31-F1
#
_cell.length_a   1.000
_cell.length_b   1.000
_cell.length_c   1.000
_cell.angle_alpha   90.00
_cell.angle_beta   90.00
_cell.angle_gamma   90.00
#
_symmetry.space_group_name_H-M   'P 1'
#
loop_
_entity.id
_entity.type
_entity.pdbx_description
1 polymer ?
#
loop_
_entity_poly.entity_id
_entity_poly.type
_entity_poly.pdbx_seq_one_letter_code
_entity_poly.pdbx_strand_id
1 'polypeptide(L)'
;MKVFCGRANPTTGSVEWLEEDEHYDYHQEIARSSYADMLHDKDRNMKYYQGIRAAVSRVKDKGQKALVLDIGTGTGLLSMMAVTAGADFCYAIEVFKPMADAAVKIVEKNGFSDKIKIINKHSTEVTIGPGGDMPCRANILITELFDTELIGEGALPSYEHAHRHLVQENCEAVPHRATVYAQLVESRRMWSWNKLFPVRVQTSLGEQVIVPPLELERCPGAPSVYDIQLNQVSPTDFTVLSDVLPMFSVDFSKQVSSSTASHSRQFEPLASGQAQVVLSWWDIEMDPEGKIKCTMAPFWAHSDPEELQIFKANHLEDKINIIEKRPELLTPADLEGKKVSLLLGEPFFTTSLLPWHNLYFWYVRTAVDRHLAPGAVVMPQAASLHMMVVEFRDLWRIRSPCGDCEGFNVHIMDDMIKHALDFRESKEAEPHPLWEYPCRSLSEPQQILTFDFRQPVPPQAICAEGAIELRRPGRSHGAVLWMEYHLTPDSMVSTGLLKPAEDKGYCCWNPHCKQAVYFFNTTLDPRVPPGGPQTVTYTVEFHPHTGDVTMDFTLSAVTGAHASPSGRP
;
A
#
# COMPACT_ATOMS: atom_id res chain seq x y z
N MET A 1 -1.88 24.01 -19.75
CA MET A 1 -2.37 24.01 -18.36
C MET A 1 -1.67 22.92 -17.59
N LYS A 2 -0.69 23.28 -16.75
CA LYS A 2 0.23 22.33 -16.09
C LYS A 2 -0.49 21.35 -15.15
N VAL A 3 0.00 20.11 -15.07
CA VAL A 3 -0.44 19.09 -14.10
C VAL A 3 0.68 18.89 -13.07
N PHE A 4 0.33 18.54 -11.84
CA PHE A 4 1.29 18.19 -10.79
C PHE A 4 1.02 16.80 -10.25
N CYS A 5 2.03 15.94 -10.21
CA CYS A 5 1.92 14.55 -9.76
C CYS A 5 2.96 14.24 -8.66
N GLY A 6 2.58 13.41 -7.70
CA GLY A 6 3.48 12.96 -6.63
C GLY A 6 4.52 11.96 -7.16
N ARG A 7 5.81 12.24 -6.93
CA ARG A 7 6.94 11.39 -7.32
C ARG A 7 7.87 11.20 -6.14
N ALA A 8 8.18 9.95 -5.78
CA ALA A 8 9.28 9.68 -4.85
C ALA A 8 10.62 10.08 -5.50
N ASN A 9 11.33 11.05 -4.92
CA ASN A 9 12.64 11.46 -5.42
C ASN A 9 13.67 10.35 -5.14
N PRO A 10 14.30 9.76 -6.17
CA PRO A 10 15.18 8.59 -6.02
C PRO A 10 16.50 8.90 -5.28
N THR A 11 16.76 10.17 -4.94
CA THR A 11 17.95 10.63 -4.22
C THR A 11 17.71 10.83 -2.73
N THR A 12 16.47 11.11 -2.32
CA THR A 12 16.08 11.53 -0.95
C THR A 12 14.97 10.68 -0.33
N GLY A 13 14.27 9.86 -1.11
CA GLY A 13 13.11 9.07 -0.67
C GLY A 13 11.81 9.86 -0.55
N SER A 14 11.89 11.19 -0.35
CA SER A 14 10.73 12.08 -0.17
C SER A 14 9.79 12.15 -1.37
N VAL A 15 8.48 12.29 -1.11
CA VAL A 15 7.49 12.56 -2.17
C VAL A 15 7.54 14.03 -2.55
N GLU A 16 7.86 14.30 -3.81
CA GLU A 16 7.89 15.64 -4.41
C GLU A 16 6.78 15.79 -5.43
N TRP A 17 6.08 16.93 -5.43
CA TRP A 17 5.08 17.26 -6.44
C TRP A 17 5.77 17.88 -7.66
N LEU A 18 5.93 17.07 -8.71
CA LEU A 18 6.60 17.47 -9.95
C LEU A 18 5.59 17.86 -11.04
N GLU A 19 6.02 18.76 -11.92
CA GLU A 19 5.22 19.24 -13.05
C GLU A 19 5.27 18.25 -14.22
N GLU A 20 4.10 17.80 -14.69
CA GLU A 20 3.91 16.82 -15.77
C GLU A 20 3.10 17.43 -16.95
N ASP A 21 3.15 16.76 -18.11
CA ASP A 21 2.53 17.23 -19.36
C ASP A 21 0.99 17.23 -19.34
N GLU A 22 0.38 18.04 -20.20
CA GLU A 22 -1.07 18.14 -20.40
C GLU A 22 -1.75 16.83 -20.84
N HIS A 23 -1.01 15.87 -21.38
CA HIS A 23 -1.50 14.58 -21.85
C HIS A 23 -1.13 13.42 -20.90
N TYR A 24 -0.68 13.71 -19.67
CA TYR A 24 -0.27 12.70 -18.70
C TYR A 24 -1.44 11.79 -18.26
N ASP A 25 -1.25 10.47 -18.32
CA ASP A 25 -2.25 9.47 -17.93
C ASP A 25 -2.35 9.33 -16.39
N TYR A 26 -3.08 10.25 -15.78
CA TYR A 26 -3.37 10.26 -14.36
C TYR A 26 -4.37 9.18 -13.90
N HIS A 27 -4.90 8.32 -14.79
CA HIS A 27 -5.93 7.35 -14.39
C HIS A 27 -5.39 6.30 -13.42
N GLN A 28 -4.13 5.86 -13.56
CA GLN A 28 -3.52 4.95 -12.56
C GLN A 28 -3.32 5.63 -11.20
N GLU A 29 -3.08 6.95 -11.15
CA GLU A 29 -2.90 7.69 -9.90
C GLU A 29 -4.22 7.89 -9.17
N ILE A 30 -5.32 8.21 -9.88
CA ILE A 30 -6.68 8.20 -9.30
C ILE A 30 -7.05 6.79 -8.82
N ALA A 31 -6.90 5.78 -9.69
CA ALA A 31 -7.34 4.41 -9.41
C ALA A 31 -6.62 3.77 -8.21
N ARG A 32 -5.34 4.10 -8.00
CA ARG A 32 -4.52 3.57 -6.90
C ARG A 32 -4.45 4.48 -5.67
N SER A 33 -5.04 5.68 -5.73
CA SER A 33 -5.06 6.65 -4.63
C SER A 33 -5.60 6.06 -3.31
N SER A 34 -5.17 6.65 -2.20
CA SER A 34 -5.64 6.35 -0.84
C SER A 34 -6.99 6.97 -0.50
N TYR A 35 -7.54 7.86 -1.34
CA TYR A 35 -8.77 8.62 -1.05
C TYR A 35 -9.99 7.75 -0.69
N ALA A 36 -10.12 6.53 -1.22
CA ALA A 36 -11.18 5.61 -0.80
C ALA A 36 -11.00 5.16 0.66
N ASP A 37 -9.81 4.71 1.04
CA ASP A 37 -9.53 4.23 2.40
C ASP A 37 -9.62 5.38 3.42
N MET A 38 -9.09 6.56 3.07
CA MET A 38 -9.29 7.82 3.79
C MET A 38 -10.77 8.10 4.11
N LEU A 39 -11.67 7.88 3.16
CA LEU A 39 -13.12 8.08 3.35
C LEU A 39 -13.77 6.97 4.21
N HIS A 40 -13.19 5.77 4.25
CA HIS A 40 -13.63 4.68 5.14
C HIS A 40 -13.00 4.73 6.54
N ASP A 41 -11.94 5.50 6.79
CA ASP A 41 -11.35 5.69 8.12
C ASP A 41 -12.25 6.54 9.02
N LYS A 42 -13.11 5.84 9.76
CA LYS A 42 -14.06 6.43 10.71
C LYS A 42 -13.41 7.04 11.93
N ASP A 43 -12.24 6.60 12.37
CA ASP A 43 -11.61 7.24 13.54
C ASP A 43 -11.05 8.59 13.12
N ARG A 44 -10.21 8.61 12.09
CA ARG A 44 -9.65 9.84 11.49
C ARG A 44 -10.74 10.86 11.17
N ASN A 45 -11.77 10.48 10.42
CA ASN A 45 -12.84 11.39 9.99
C ASN A 45 -13.65 11.92 11.21
N MET A 46 -13.91 11.08 12.22
CA MET A 46 -14.57 11.49 13.46
C MET A 46 -13.71 12.44 14.30
N LYS A 47 -12.39 12.17 14.45
CA LYS A 47 -11.47 13.00 15.23
C LYS A 47 -11.27 14.38 14.58
N TYR A 48 -11.11 14.44 13.25
CA TYR A 48 -11.08 15.71 12.53
C TYR A 48 -12.38 16.50 12.75
N TYR A 49 -13.55 15.88 12.59
CA TYR A 49 -14.83 16.60 12.76
C TYR A 49 -15.01 17.13 14.19
N GLN A 50 -14.56 16.38 15.22
CA GLN A 50 -14.56 16.84 16.61
C GLN A 50 -13.61 18.03 16.82
N GLY A 51 -12.38 17.98 16.32
CA GLY A 51 -11.41 19.07 16.40
C GLY A 51 -11.87 20.33 15.67
N ILE A 52 -12.39 20.17 14.45
CA ILE A 52 -12.95 21.26 13.61
C ILE A 52 -14.12 21.93 14.33
N ARG A 53 -15.05 21.16 14.92
CA ARG A 53 -16.15 21.72 15.72
C ARG A 53 -15.62 22.53 16.91
N ALA A 54 -14.66 22.00 17.66
CA ALA A 54 -14.06 22.71 18.79
C ALA A 54 -13.35 24.01 18.36
N ALA A 55 -12.56 23.98 17.28
CA ALA A 55 -11.85 25.14 16.74
C ALA A 55 -12.81 26.23 16.24
N VAL A 56 -13.85 25.85 15.47
CA VAL A 56 -14.87 26.80 15.01
C VAL A 56 -15.61 27.42 16.19
N SER A 57 -16.09 26.62 17.15
CA SER A 57 -16.71 27.15 18.37
C SER A 57 -15.81 28.15 19.10
N ARG A 58 -14.54 27.81 19.35
CA ARG A 58 -13.58 28.72 20.01
C ARG A 58 -13.40 30.06 19.28
N VAL A 59 -13.58 30.13 17.96
CA VAL A 59 -13.54 31.41 17.21
C VAL A 59 -14.88 32.14 17.28
N LYS A 60 -16.02 31.44 17.15
CA LYS A 60 -17.35 32.05 17.21
C LYS A 60 -17.67 32.60 18.61
N ASP A 61 -17.24 31.90 19.67
CA ASP A 61 -17.41 32.32 21.08
C ASP A 61 -16.59 33.57 21.43
N LYS A 62 -15.47 33.80 20.72
CA LYS A 62 -14.70 35.07 20.79
C LYS A 62 -15.41 36.23 20.06
N GLY A 63 -16.61 36.02 19.50
CA GLY A 63 -17.38 36.99 18.73
C GLY A 63 -16.81 37.26 17.33
N GLN A 64 -15.92 36.40 16.82
CA GLN A 64 -15.21 36.61 15.57
C GLN A 64 -15.90 35.90 14.39
N LYS A 65 -15.49 36.25 13.17
CA LYS A 65 -15.75 35.41 11.99
C LYS A 65 -14.76 34.26 11.98
N ALA A 66 -15.24 33.04 11.75
CA ALA A 66 -14.45 31.86 11.49
C ALA A 66 -14.16 31.78 9.99
N LEU A 67 -12.93 32.14 9.62
CA LEU A 67 -12.39 32.04 8.26
C LEU A 67 -11.39 30.90 8.24
N VAL A 68 -11.73 29.85 7.50
CA VAL A 68 -10.99 28.60 7.43
C VAL A 68 -10.07 28.60 6.22
N LEU A 69 -8.85 28.10 6.41
CA LEU A 69 -7.95 27.66 5.35
C LEU A 69 -7.77 26.14 5.47
N ASP A 70 -8.12 25.42 4.42
CA ASP A 70 -8.06 23.96 4.32
C ASP A 70 -7.02 23.60 3.23
N ILE A 71 -5.94 22.90 3.59
CA ILE A 71 -4.81 22.63 2.69
C ILE A 71 -4.67 21.12 2.47
N GLY A 72 -4.70 20.69 1.20
CA GLY A 72 -4.84 19.27 0.86
C GLY A 72 -6.31 18.83 0.98
N THR A 73 -7.24 19.65 0.48
CA THR A 73 -8.68 19.45 0.76
C THR A 73 -9.25 18.18 0.13
N GLY A 74 -8.59 17.61 -0.90
CA GLY A 74 -8.98 16.36 -1.54
C GLY A 74 -10.40 16.41 -2.11
N THR A 75 -11.35 15.78 -1.42
CA THR A 75 -12.78 15.79 -1.79
C THR A 75 -13.56 17.02 -1.30
N GLY A 76 -12.95 17.89 -0.49
CA GLY A 76 -13.63 18.99 0.20
C GLY A 76 -14.20 18.63 1.58
N LEU A 77 -13.99 17.40 2.06
CA LEU A 77 -14.63 16.86 3.28
C LEU A 77 -14.42 17.74 4.51
N LEU A 78 -13.18 18.16 4.78
CA LEU A 78 -12.84 18.93 5.98
C LEU A 78 -13.42 20.36 5.93
N SER A 79 -13.41 20.99 4.75
CA SER A 79 -14.14 22.25 4.52
C SER A 79 -15.66 22.11 4.74
N MET A 80 -16.28 21.01 4.31
CA MET A 80 -17.71 20.76 4.57
C MET A 80 -18.00 20.53 6.06
N MET A 81 -17.13 19.80 6.77
CA MET A 81 -17.16 19.68 8.24
C MET A 81 -17.04 21.04 8.93
N ALA A 82 -16.23 21.96 8.40
CA ALA A 82 -16.06 23.29 8.97
C ALA A 82 -17.27 24.20 8.73
N VAL A 83 -17.89 24.17 7.53
CA VAL A 83 -19.13 24.91 7.26
C VAL A 83 -20.29 24.42 8.12
N THR A 84 -20.44 23.10 8.30
CA THR A 84 -21.48 22.53 9.18
C THR A 84 -21.21 22.77 10.66
N ALA A 85 -19.95 22.91 11.07
CA ALA A 85 -19.57 23.39 12.40
C ALA A 85 -19.86 24.89 12.64
N GLY A 86 -20.23 25.66 11.61
CA GLY A 86 -20.60 27.06 11.73
C GLY A 86 -19.56 28.07 11.21
N ALA A 87 -18.60 27.63 10.39
CA ALA A 87 -17.68 28.55 9.72
C ALA A 87 -18.42 29.57 8.83
N ASP A 88 -17.87 30.78 8.74
CA ASP A 88 -18.42 31.85 7.91
C ASP A 88 -17.98 31.69 6.45
N PHE A 89 -16.73 31.26 6.22
CA PHE A 89 -16.20 30.93 4.89
C PHE A 89 -14.97 30.01 4.96
N CYS A 90 -14.74 29.19 3.94
CA CYS A 90 -13.61 28.28 3.78
C CYS A 90 -12.87 28.51 2.45
N TYR A 91 -11.55 28.63 2.51
CA TYR A 91 -10.66 28.59 1.34
C TYR A 91 -9.98 27.23 1.32
N ALA A 92 -10.23 26.45 0.28
CA ALA A 92 -9.84 25.05 0.20
C ALA A 92 -8.85 24.86 -0.96
N ILE A 93 -7.62 24.43 -0.65
CA ILE A 93 -6.52 24.32 -1.61
C ILE A 93 -6.33 22.87 -2.00
N GLU A 94 -6.28 22.62 -3.32
CA GLU A 94 -5.92 21.33 -3.90
C GLU A 94 -4.95 21.53 -5.06
N VAL A 95 -3.81 20.84 -5.03
CA VAL A 95 -2.79 20.93 -6.09
C VAL A 95 -3.13 20.01 -7.26
N PHE A 96 -3.65 18.82 -6.99
CA PHE A 96 -3.92 17.81 -8.01
C PHE A 96 -5.24 18.14 -8.73
N LYS A 97 -5.13 18.67 -9.96
CA LYS A 97 -6.26 19.24 -10.71
C LYS A 97 -7.51 18.33 -10.82
N PRO A 98 -7.41 17.02 -11.11
CA PRO A 98 -8.58 16.15 -11.16
C PRO A 98 -9.38 16.12 -9.85
N MET A 99 -8.69 16.16 -8.70
CA MET A 99 -9.33 16.24 -7.38
C MET A 99 -9.91 17.63 -7.11
N ALA A 100 -9.24 18.71 -7.50
CA ALA A 100 -9.80 20.06 -7.39
C ALA A 100 -11.12 20.19 -8.18
N ASP A 101 -11.15 19.65 -9.41
CA ASP A 101 -12.35 19.61 -10.26
C ASP A 101 -13.45 18.67 -9.71
N ALA A 102 -13.11 17.71 -8.85
CA ALA A 102 -14.07 16.85 -8.15
C ALA A 102 -14.61 17.54 -6.87
N ALA A 103 -13.73 18.17 -6.08
CA ALA A 103 -14.08 18.92 -4.88
C ALA A 103 -15.12 20.02 -5.16
N VAL A 104 -14.98 20.77 -6.26
CA VAL A 104 -15.98 21.77 -6.71
C VAL A 104 -17.37 21.12 -6.83
N LYS A 105 -17.46 19.97 -7.51
CA LYS A 105 -18.73 19.27 -7.75
C LYS A 105 -19.29 18.65 -6.47
N ILE A 106 -18.44 18.15 -5.57
CA ILE A 106 -18.83 17.59 -4.27
C ILE A 106 -19.38 18.70 -3.35
N VAL A 107 -18.70 19.84 -3.27
CA VAL A 107 -19.15 21.03 -2.54
C VAL A 107 -20.48 21.55 -3.07
N GLU A 108 -20.66 21.61 -4.40
CA GLU A 108 -21.93 21.98 -5.03
C GLU A 108 -23.03 20.95 -4.73
N LYS A 109 -22.74 19.66 -4.86
CA LYS A 109 -23.69 18.57 -4.62
C LYS A 109 -24.22 18.54 -3.19
N ASN A 110 -23.42 18.98 -2.22
CA ASN A 110 -23.79 19.09 -0.81
C ASN A 110 -24.31 20.49 -0.42
N GLY A 111 -24.39 21.45 -1.36
CA GLY A 111 -25.02 22.75 -1.15
C GLY A 111 -24.15 23.80 -0.43
N PHE A 112 -22.82 23.69 -0.50
CA PHE A 112 -21.90 24.57 0.22
C PHE A 112 -21.15 25.60 -0.64
N SER A 113 -21.47 25.71 -1.93
CA SER A 113 -20.80 26.62 -2.90
C SER A 113 -20.70 28.09 -2.45
N ASP A 114 -21.72 28.60 -1.75
CA ASP A 114 -21.74 29.99 -1.24
C ASP A 114 -20.71 30.26 -0.12
N LYS A 115 -20.09 29.21 0.44
CA LYS A 115 -19.20 29.26 1.61
C LYS A 115 -17.84 28.61 1.42
N ILE A 116 -17.63 27.79 0.39
CA ILE A 116 -16.36 27.07 0.16
C ILE A 116 -15.82 27.46 -1.22
N LYS A 117 -14.65 28.09 -1.26
CA LYS A 117 -13.91 28.36 -2.50
C LYS A 117 -12.79 27.34 -2.66
N ILE A 118 -12.91 26.45 -3.64
CA ILE A 118 -11.78 25.62 -4.10
C ILE A 118 -10.77 26.50 -4.86
N ILE A 119 -9.49 26.27 -4.62
CA ILE A 119 -8.35 26.95 -5.25
C ILE A 119 -7.41 25.86 -5.78
N ASN A 120 -7.34 25.70 -7.11
CA ASN A 120 -6.44 24.72 -7.72
C ASN A 120 -5.03 25.30 -7.91
N LYS A 121 -4.17 25.10 -6.91
CA LYS A 121 -2.78 25.59 -6.79
C LYS A 121 -2.02 24.75 -5.75
N HIS A 122 -0.69 24.80 -5.75
CA HIS A 122 0.05 24.42 -4.55
C HIS A 122 -0.09 25.50 -3.45
N SER A 123 -0.02 25.11 -2.17
CA SER A 123 -0.25 26.01 -1.03
C SER A 123 0.71 27.21 -0.98
N THR A 124 1.93 27.02 -1.49
CA THR A 124 3.00 28.03 -1.61
C THR A 124 2.81 29.03 -2.75
N GLU A 125 1.78 28.86 -3.59
CA GLU A 125 1.45 29.75 -4.71
C GLU A 125 0.20 30.60 -4.45
N VAL A 126 -0.44 30.39 -3.30
CA VAL A 126 -1.66 31.09 -2.89
C VAL A 126 -1.30 32.46 -2.31
N THR A 127 -2.06 33.48 -2.71
CA THR A 127 -1.75 34.89 -2.45
C THR A 127 -2.91 35.62 -1.78
N ILE A 128 -2.58 36.61 -0.95
CA ILE A 128 -3.57 37.50 -0.32
C ILE A 128 -3.51 38.89 -0.94
N GLY A 129 -4.67 39.43 -1.33
CA GLY A 129 -4.83 40.83 -1.70
C GLY A 129 -5.74 41.06 -2.92
N PRO A 130 -5.81 42.31 -3.42
CA PRO A 130 -6.59 42.64 -4.62
C PRO A 130 -6.06 41.88 -5.85
N GLY A 131 -6.90 41.03 -6.44
CA GLY A 131 -6.52 40.13 -7.54
C GLY A 131 -5.78 38.85 -7.11
N GLY A 132 -5.56 38.67 -5.80
CA GLY A 132 -5.05 37.42 -5.23
C GLY A 132 -6.14 36.36 -5.02
N ASP A 133 -5.74 35.21 -4.51
CA ASP A 133 -6.60 34.06 -4.30
C ASP A 133 -7.53 34.21 -3.08
N MET A 134 -7.04 34.90 -2.04
CA MET A 134 -7.71 35.14 -0.76
C MET A 134 -7.80 36.66 -0.48
N PRO A 135 -8.92 37.17 0.07
CA PRO A 135 -9.07 38.59 0.37
C PRO A 135 -8.38 39.02 1.68
N CYS A 136 -8.19 38.08 2.62
CA CYS A 136 -7.58 38.31 3.94
C CYS A 136 -7.08 36.98 4.53
N ARG A 137 -6.33 37.05 5.64
CA ARG A 137 -5.78 35.87 6.33
C ARG A 137 -6.87 35.09 7.07
N ALA A 138 -6.81 33.77 6.99
CA ALA A 138 -7.67 32.85 7.76
C ALA A 138 -7.29 32.83 9.26
N ASN A 139 -8.21 32.47 10.14
CA ASN A 139 -7.96 32.30 11.59
C ASN A 139 -8.21 30.88 12.11
N ILE A 140 -8.58 29.94 11.22
CA ILE A 140 -8.55 28.50 11.47
C ILE A 140 -7.77 27.85 10.32
N LEU A 141 -6.75 27.07 10.66
CA LEU A 141 -5.96 26.26 9.73
C LEU A 141 -6.35 24.79 9.87
N ILE A 142 -6.70 24.15 8.77
CA ILE A 142 -6.95 22.72 8.68
C ILE A 142 -6.04 22.17 7.59
N THR A 143 -5.40 21.03 7.84
CA THR A 143 -4.66 20.29 6.81
C THR A 143 -4.76 18.81 7.10
N GLU A 144 -4.72 17.99 6.06
CA GLU A 144 -4.22 16.62 6.17
C GLU A 144 -3.15 16.40 5.10
N LEU A 145 -1.89 16.44 5.53
CA LEU A 145 -0.70 16.32 4.66
C LEU A 145 0.31 15.38 5.33
N PHE A 146 -0.19 14.31 5.94
CA PHE A 146 0.54 13.47 6.89
C PHE A 146 0.60 12.02 6.40
N ASP A 147 1.80 11.60 6.02
CA ASP A 147 2.13 10.24 5.64
C ASP A 147 2.59 9.40 6.86
N THR A 148 3.06 8.18 6.62
CA THR A 148 3.65 7.31 7.65
C THR A 148 4.80 7.98 8.41
N GLU A 149 5.61 8.84 7.77
CA GLU A 149 6.69 9.61 8.41
C GLU A 149 6.24 10.96 9.01
N LEU A 150 4.93 11.29 8.99
CA LEU A 150 4.32 12.59 9.36
C LEU A 150 4.68 13.77 8.44
N ILE A 151 5.86 13.77 7.83
CA ILE A 151 6.44 14.94 7.14
C ILE A 151 6.87 14.68 5.69
N GLY A 152 6.78 13.44 5.21
CA GLY A 152 7.22 12.99 3.88
C GLY A 152 6.42 13.57 2.71
N GLU A 153 5.16 13.94 2.96
CA GLU A 153 4.29 14.66 2.01
C GLU A 153 4.38 16.19 2.09
N GLY A 154 5.39 16.73 2.79
CA GLY A 154 5.68 18.18 2.79
C GLY A 154 4.81 19.02 3.73
N ALA A 155 4.31 18.42 4.82
CA ALA A 155 3.61 19.14 5.89
C ALA A 155 4.39 20.37 6.40
N LEU A 156 5.68 20.19 6.76
CA LEU A 156 6.49 21.26 7.38
C LEU A 156 6.63 22.52 6.49
N PRO A 157 7.04 22.46 5.21
CA PRO A 157 7.10 23.65 4.36
C PRO A 157 5.72 24.25 4.07
N SER A 158 4.67 23.42 3.96
CA SER A 158 3.29 23.90 3.77
C SER A 158 2.79 24.71 4.97
N TYR A 159 2.96 24.20 6.18
CA TYR A 159 2.66 24.93 7.42
C TYR A 159 3.57 26.16 7.60
N GLU A 160 4.87 26.06 7.28
CA GLU A 160 5.80 27.19 7.35
C GLU A 160 5.33 28.36 6.47
N HIS A 161 4.93 28.07 5.22
CA HIS A 161 4.37 29.07 4.30
C HIS A 161 3.01 29.60 4.79
N ALA A 162 2.11 28.71 5.24
CA ALA A 162 0.77 29.09 5.69
C ALA A 162 0.82 30.12 6.83
N HIS A 163 1.68 29.92 7.84
CA HIS A 163 1.90 30.89 8.92
C HIS A 163 2.48 32.21 8.41
N ARG A 164 3.54 32.16 7.59
CA ARG A 164 4.17 33.38 7.05
C ARG A 164 3.22 34.21 6.19
N HIS A 165 2.33 33.59 5.41
CA HIS A 165 1.59 34.29 4.34
C HIS A 165 0.07 34.24 4.43
N LEU A 166 -0.54 33.16 4.94
CA LEU A 166 -1.97 32.86 4.72
C LEU A 166 -2.86 32.91 5.98
N VAL A 167 -2.32 32.66 7.17
CA VAL A 167 -3.11 32.64 8.43
C VAL A 167 -2.73 33.76 9.40
N GLN A 168 -3.62 34.10 10.33
CA GLN A 168 -3.43 35.12 11.36
C GLN A 168 -2.55 34.60 12.51
N GLU A 169 -1.86 35.50 13.21
CA GLU A 169 -1.17 35.14 14.46
C GLU A 169 -2.16 34.57 15.49
N ASN A 170 -1.79 33.47 16.14
CA ASN A 170 -2.66 32.74 17.09
C ASN A 170 -3.94 32.18 16.45
N CYS A 171 -3.88 31.75 15.19
CA CYS A 171 -4.94 30.96 14.57
C CYS A 171 -5.18 29.65 15.34
N GLU A 172 -6.43 29.16 15.33
CA GLU A 172 -6.70 27.77 15.68
C GLU A 172 -6.11 26.85 14.60
N ALA A 173 -5.64 25.66 14.96
CA ALA A 173 -5.16 24.66 14.01
C ALA A 173 -5.78 23.29 14.29
N VAL A 174 -6.11 22.53 13.24
CA VAL A 174 -6.57 21.14 13.31
C VAL A 174 -5.80 20.31 12.26
N PRO A 175 -4.93 19.36 12.67
CA PRO A 175 -4.52 19.12 14.05
C PRO A 175 -3.83 20.34 14.69
N HIS A 176 -3.91 20.44 16.01
CA HIS A 176 -3.25 21.47 16.80
C HIS A 176 -1.77 21.16 16.99
N ARG A 177 -1.44 19.87 17.21
CA ARG A 177 -0.08 19.40 17.46
C ARG A 177 0.08 17.96 16.98
N ALA A 178 1.27 17.61 16.48
CA ALA A 178 1.71 16.23 16.30
C ALA A 178 2.83 15.88 17.28
N THR A 179 2.97 14.60 17.65
CA THR A 179 4.16 14.06 18.32
C THR A 179 4.65 12.81 17.61
N VAL A 180 5.94 12.75 17.28
CA VAL A 180 6.60 11.55 16.76
C VAL A 180 7.23 10.79 17.91
N TYR A 181 6.97 9.49 17.95
CA TYR A 181 7.43 8.55 18.96
C TYR A 181 8.42 7.55 18.36
N ALA A 182 9.39 7.11 19.17
CA ALA A 182 10.32 6.05 18.81
C ALA A 182 10.42 5.00 19.91
N GLN A 183 10.57 3.74 19.53
CA GLN A 183 10.86 2.62 20.44
C GLN A 183 12.03 1.80 19.90
N LEU A 184 13.08 1.63 20.70
CA LEU A 184 14.24 0.83 20.34
C LEU A 184 13.97 -0.65 20.62
N VAL A 185 14.30 -1.50 19.65
CA VAL A 185 14.18 -2.96 19.78
C VAL A 185 15.43 -3.69 19.26
N GLU A 186 15.72 -4.84 19.85
CA GLU A 186 16.43 -5.90 19.14
C GLU A 186 15.40 -6.60 18.24
N SER A 187 15.68 -6.85 16.96
CA SER A 187 14.75 -7.60 16.11
C SER A 187 15.50 -8.27 14.99
N ARG A 188 15.87 -9.54 15.17
CA ARG A 188 16.54 -10.28 14.10
C ARG A 188 15.65 -10.42 12.84
N ARG A 189 14.31 -10.30 12.94
CA ARG A 189 13.41 -10.31 11.76
C ARG A 189 13.52 -9.02 10.97
N MET A 190 13.30 -7.87 11.62
CA MET A 190 13.32 -6.57 10.94
C MET A 190 14.76 -6.16 10.55
N TRP A 191 15.75 -6.50 11.39
CA TRP A 191 17.17 -6.38 11.06
C TRP A 191 17.58 -7.24 9.84
N SER A 192 16.83 -8.31 9.52
CA SER A 192 17.08 -9.09 8.31
C SER A 192 16.70 -8.35 7.01
N TRP A 193 15.91 -7.28 7.08
CA TRP A 193 15.58 -6.48 5.89
C TRP A 193 16.73 -5.53 5.54
N ASN A 194 17.40 -4.96 6.54
CA ASN A 194 18.61 -4.15 6.35
C ASN A 194 19.88 -5.01 6.15
N LYS A 195 20.02 -6.11 6.90
CA LYS A 195 21.25 -6.90 6.95
C LYS A 195 21.12 -8.29 6.33
N LEU A 196 22.20 -8.67 5.67
CA LEU A 196 22.48 -10.04 5.27
C LEU A 196 23.05 -10.80 6.48
N PHE A 197 22.57 -12.03 6.72
CA PHE A 197 23.05 -12.89 7.80
C PHE A 197 23.79 -14.09 7.23
N PRO A 198 24.85 -14.58 7.90
CA PRO A 198 25.43 -15.89 7.60
C PRO A 198 24.39 -17.00 7.74
N VAL A 199 24.34 -17.89 6.76
CA VAL A 199 23.53 -19.12 6.77
C VAL A 199 24.37 -20.30 6.25
N ARG A 200 23.90 -21.49 6.62
CA ARG A 200 24.60 -22.76 6.65
C ARG A 200 24.07 -23.66 5.54
N VAL A 201 24.96 -24.18 4.71
CA VAL A 201 24.64 -25.08 3.61
C VAL A 201 25.28 -26.43 3.90
N GLN A 202 24.48 -27.50 3.95
CA GLN A 202 24.98 -28.84 4.19
C GLN A 202 25.56 -29.42 2.89
N THR A 203 26.83 -29.81 2.91
CA THR A 203 27.55 -30.36 1.75
C THR A 203 28.05 -31.77 2.01
N SER A 204 28.52 -32.46 0.97
CA SER A 204 29.24 -33.74 1.08
C SER A 204 30.57 -33.66 1.86
N LEU A 205 31.04 -32.45 2.19
CA LEU A 205 32.22 -32.19 3.03
C LEU A 205 31.86 -31.66 4.43
N GLY A 206 30.57 -31.65 4.80
CA GLY A 206 30.05 -31.10 6.06
C GLY A 206 29.30 -29.77 5.89
N GLU A 207 28.98 -29.13 7.02
CA GLU A 207 28.36 -27.81 7.05
C GLU A 207 29.34 -26.75 6.51
N GLN A 208 28.89 -25.92 5.58
CA GLN A 208 29.61 -24.76 5.05
C GLN A 208 28.84 -23.49 5.41
N VAL A 209 29.56 -22.41 5.74
CA VAL A 209 28.97 -21.11 6.08
C VAL A 209 29.55 -20.05 5.16
N ILE A 210 28.70 -19.21 4.60
CA ILE A 210 29.07 -18.05 3.78
C ILE A 210 28.64 -16.79 4.53
N VAL A 211 29.38 -15.69 4.37
CA VAL A 211 29.29 -14.51 5.24
C VAL A 211 29.07 -13.23 4.43
N PRO A 212 28.37 -12.22 4.97
CA PRO A 212 28.27 -10.93 4.31
C PRO A 212 29.68 -10.29 4.18
N PRO A 213 29.97 -9.57 3.08
CA PRO A 213 31.13 -8.69 3.02
C PRO A 213 31.07 -7.63 4.13
N LEU A 214 32.22 -7.32 4.73
CA LEU A 214 32.37 -6.34 5.81
C LEU A 214 31.80 -4.94 5.48
N GLU A 215 31.70 -4.61 4.19
CA GLU A 215 31.07 -3.39 3.71
C GLU A 215 29.54 -3.40 3.91
N LEU A 216 28.87 -4.53 3.71
CA LEU A 216 27.44 -4.69 4.01
C LEU A 216 27.18 -4.69 5.53
N GLU A 217 28.10 -5.22 6.33
CA GLU A 217 28.03 -5.12 7.79
C GLU A 217 28.10 -3.65 8.26
N ARG A 218 28.96 -2.85 7.63
CA ARG A 218 29.18 -1.43 7.96
C ARG A 218 28.21 -0.44 7.29
N CYS A 219 27.56 -0.83 6.20
CA CYS A 219 26.59 0.01 5.48
C CYS A 219 25.44 0.45 6.41
N PRO A 220 25.01 1.72 6.43
CA PRO A 220 23.88 2.14 7.26
C PRO A 220 22.56 1.47 6.84
N GLY A 221 22.39 1.23 5.54
CA GLY A 221 21.14 0.79 4.91
C GLY A 221 20.74 1.75 3.78
N ALA A 222 19.53 1.59 3.25
CA ALA A 222 18.93 2.58 2.37
C ALA A 222 18.47 3.82 3.18
N PRO A 223 18.63 5.05 2.67
CA PRO A 223 18.16 6.27 3.33
C PRO A 223 16.67 6.52 3.03
N SER A 224 15.82 5.55 3.37
CA SER A 224 14.36 5.59 3.19
C SER A 224 13.67 4.86 4.33
N VAL A 225 12.44 5.25 4.67
CA VAL A 225 11.59 4.45 5.57
C VAL A 225 11.34 3.05 5.00
N TYR A 226 10.97 2.13 5.90
CA TYR A 226 10.43 0.82 5.55
C TYR A 226 9.04 0.71 6.16
N ASP A 227 8.04 1.19 5.42
CA ASP A 227 6.65 1.22 5.85
C ASP A 227 6.04 -0.19 5.85
N ILE A 228 5.35 -0.52 6.93
CA ILE A 228 4.70 -1.82 7.15
C ILE A 228 3.47 -1.65 8.03
N GLN A 229 2.51 -2.57 7.90
CA GLN A 229 1.52 -2.82 8.94
C GLN A 229 2.20 -3.46 10.16
N LEU A 230 2.84 -2.62 10.98
CA LEU A 230 3.58 -3.00 12.19
C LEU A 230 2.70 -3.82 13.16
N ASN A 231 1.38 -3.63 13.11
CA ASN A 231 0.37 -4.42 13.81
C ASN A 231 0.29 -5.91 13.39
N GLN A 232 0.98 -6.34 12.32
CA GLN A 232 1.12 -7.75 11.92
C GLN A 232 2.53 -8.31 12.19
N VAL A 233 3.44 -7.52 12.78
CA VAL A 233 4.70 -8.05 13.31
C VAL A 233 4.42 -8.71 14.66
N SER A 234 4.84 -9.97 14.77
CA SER A 234 4.59 -10.80 15.95
C SER A 234 5.51 -10.40 17.12
N PRO A 235 5.02 -10.22 18.36
CA PRO A 235 5.83 -9.67 19.45
C PRO A 235 7.16 -10.36 19.78
N THR A 236 7.38 -11.66 19.53
CA THR A 236 8.71 -12.29 19.70
C THR A 236 9.74 -11.87 18.66
N ASP A 237 9.28 -11.44 17.47
CA ASP A 237 10.20 -11.11 16.38
C ASP A 237 11.07 -9.91 16.73
N PHE A 238 10.76 -9.23 17.83
CA PHE A 238 11.55 -8.21 18.48
C PHE A 238 11.60 -8.39 20.02
N THR A 239 12.58 -7.77 20.67
CA THR A 239 12.65 -7.58 22.12
C THR A 239 12.71 -6.09 22.37
N VAL A 240 11.76 -5.56 23.16
CA VAL A 240 11.72 -4.14 23.50
C VAL A 240 12.92 -3.77 24.39
N LEU A 241 13.68 -2.75 23.98
CA LEU A 241 14.86 -2.26 24.71
C LEU A 241 14.62 -0.88 25.35
N SER A 242 13.58 -0.14 24.95
CA SER A 242 13.22 1.16 25.54
C SER A 242 11.72 1.29 25.80
N ASP A 243 11.37 2.21 26.71
CA ASP A 243 10.04 2.83 26.71
C ASP A 243 9.73 3.49 25.35
N VAL A 244 8.47 3.85 25.14
CA VAL A 244 8.04 4.66 23.99
C VAL A 244 8.49 6.11 24.21
N LEU A 245 9.44 6.58 23.42
CA LEU A 245 10.11 7.87 23.59
C LEU A 245 9.45 8.96 22.72
N PRO A 246 8.88 10.04 23.27
CA PRO A 246 8.44 11.20 22.48
C PRO A 246 9.65 11.98 21.95
N MET A 247 9.98 11.78 20.68
CA MET A 247 11.21 12.30 20.06
C MET A 247 11.10 13.79 19.79
N PHE A 248 10.06 14.23 19.09
CA PHE A 248 9.76 15.63 18.83
C PHE A 248 8.26 15.85 18.64
N SER A 249 7.83 17.11 18.78
CA SER A 249 6.45 17.52 18.55
C SER A 249 6.43 18.79 17.71
N VAL A 250 5.42 18.92 16.84
CA VAL A 250 5.19 20.10 15.99
C VAL A 250 3.92 20.78 16.46
N ASP A 251 4.01 22.07 16.79
CA ASP A 251 2.88 22.90 17.23
C ASP A 251 2.34 23.68 16.01
N PHE A 252 1.29 23.14 15.40
CA PHE A 252 0.72 23.66 14.16
C PHE A 252 -0.06 24.96 14.34
N SER A 253 -0.37 25.37 15.59
CA SER A 253 -0.99 26.66 15.88
C SER A 253 0.01 27.82 15.92
N LYS A 254 1.31 27.54 15.69
CA LYS A 254 2.41 28.52 15.69
C LYS A 254 3.24 28.38 14.41
N GLN A 255 4.09 29.37 14.15
CA GLN A 255 5.03 29.35 13.02
C GLN A 255 5.91 28.09 13.04
N VAL A 256 5.59 27.14 12.16
CA VAL A 256 6.40 25.95 11.88
C VAL A 256 7.67 26.35 11.15
N SER A 257 8.72 25.54 11.31
CA SER A 257 9.99 25.64 10.57
C SER A 257 10.21 24.35 9.79
N SER A 258 10.62 24.46 8.52
CA SER A 258 11.10 23.33 7.73
C SER A 258 12.64 23.21 7.73
N SER A 259 13.32 23.91 8.64
CA SER A 259 14.77 23.82 8.81
C SER A 259 15.18 22.51 9.50
N THR A 260 16.30 21.92 9.09
CA THR A 260 16.84 20.69 9.68
C THR A 260 17.05 20.83 11.19
N ALA A 261 16.51 19.87 11.95
CA ALA A 261 16.63 19.79 13.40
C ALA A 261 17.27 18.46 13.84
N SER A 262 17.68 18.38 15.10
CA SER A 262 18.18 17.15 15.72
C SER A 262 17.68 17.07 17.16
N HIS A 263 17.14 15.92 17.55
CA HIS A 263 16.50 15.70 18.85
C HIS A 263 17.14 14.51 19.56
N SER A 264 17.78 14.76 20.69
CA SER A 264 18.34 13.72 21.56
C SER A 264 17.37 13.40 22.70
N ARG A 265 17.31 12.11 23.07
CA ARG A 265 16.56 11.59 24.21
C ARG A 265 17.45 10.59 24.97
N GLN A 266 17.55 10.77 26.28
CA GLN A 266 18.13 9.77 27.18
C GLN A 266 16.99 8.93 27.75
N PHE A 267 17.23 7.63 27.84
CA PHE A 267 16.37 6.63 28.47
C PHE A 267 17.26 5.58 29.13
N GLU A 268 16.72 4.85 30.10
CA GLU A 268 17.39 3.67 30.67
C GLU A 268 16.89 2.41 29.94
N PRO A 269 17.76 1.49 29.47
CA PRO A 269 17.31 0.31 28.74
C PRO A 269 16.44 -0.62 29.61
N LEU A 270 15.27 -1.01 29.10
CA LEU A 270 14.35 -1.93 29.78
C LEU A 270 14.89 -3.37 29.82
N ALA A 271 15.71 -3.74 28.84
CA ALA A 271 16.34 -5.05 28.73
C ALA A 271 17.76 -4.93 28.16
N SER A 272 18.58 -5.95 28.41
CA SER A 272 19.89 -6.10 27.73
C SER A 272 19.69 -6.79 26.38
N GLY A 273 20.15 -6.15 25.30
CA GLY A 273 20.07 -6.67 23.95
C GLY A 273 20.83 -5.81 22.95
N GLN A 274 20.78 -6.19 21.67
CA GLN A 274 21.41 -5.47 20.57
C GLN A 274 20.48 -4.37 20.03
N ALA A 275 20.88 -3.11 20.15
CA ALA A 275 20.21 -1.98 19.53
C ALA A 275 20.26 -2.09 18.00
N GLN A 276 19.18 -2.60 17.38
CA GLN A 276 19.14 -2.92 15.94
C GLN A 276 18.14 -2.05 15.18
N VAL A 277 16.90 -1.95 15.67
CA VAL A 277 15.79 -1.35 14.93
C VAL A 277 15.11 -0.31 15.81
N VAL A 278 14.78 0.84 15.22
CA VAL A 278 13.93 1.86 15.84
C VAL A 278 12.57 1.76 15.16
N LEU A 279 11.55 1.43 15.94
CA LEU A 279 10.15 1.48 15.51
C LEU A 279 9.66 2.90 15.74
N SER A 280 8.93 3.45 14.76
CA SER A 280 8.51 4.85 14.77
C SER A 280 7.04 4.96 14.37
N TRP A 281 6.33 5.90 14.98
CA TRP A 281 4.94 6.25 14.67
C TRP A 281 4.63 7.64 15.23
N TRP A 282 3.45 8.17 14.97
CA TRP A 282 3.03 9.48 15.47
C TRP A 282 1.62 9.48 16.06
N ASP A 283 1.33 10.52 16.82
CA ASP A 283 -0.04 10.92 17.17
C ASP A 283 -0.30 12.37 16.77
N ILE A 284 -1.58 12.71 16.60
CA ILE A 284 -2.05 14.08 16.36
C ILE A 284 -3.16 14.43 17.35
N GLU A 285 -2.97 15.56 18.02
CA GLU A 285 -3.91 16.20 18.92
C GLU A 285 -4.74 17.22 18.13
N MET A 286 -6.05 17.00 18.05
CA MET A 286 -6.98 17.82 17.26
C MET A 286 -7.46 19.07 18.03
N ASP A 287 -7.21 19.14 19.34
CA ASP A 287 -7.53 20.27 20.21
C ASP A 287 -6.32 20.70 21.08
N PRO A 288 -6.21 21.99 21.46
CA PRO A 288 -5.16 22.48 22.36
C PRO A 288 -5.04 21.72 23.69
N GLU A 289 -6.17 21.19 24.18
CA GLU A 289 -6.28 20.42 25.41
C GLU A 289 -5.88 18.94 25.26
N GLY A 290 -5.57 18.46 24.06
CA GLY A 290 -5.04 17.11 23.80
C GLY A 290 -6.03 15.97 24.09
N LYS A 291 -7.34 16.25 24.11
CA LYS A 291 -8.40 15.27 24.45
C LYS A 291 -8.84 14.45 23.24
N ILE A 292 -8.74 15.03 22.04
CA ILE A 292 -9.15 14.42 20.78
C ILE A 292 -7.87 14.00 20.05
N LYS A 293 -7.52 12.72 20.10
CA LYS A 293 -6.30 12.16 19.50
C LYS A 293 -6.60 11.13 18.42
N CYS A 294 -5.90 11.21 17.29
CA CYS A 294 -5.66 10.07 16.41
C CYS A 294 -4.21 9.59 16.61
N THR A 295 -3.95 8.28 16.60
CA THR A 295 -2.61 7.73 16.86
C THR A 295 -2.33 6.50 16.01
N MET A 296 -1.14 6.44 15.42
CA MET A 296 -0.63 5.32 14.63
C MET A 296 0.11 4.27 15.48
N ALA A 297 0.00 4.35 16.80
CA ALA A 297 0.71 3.47 17.73
C ALA A 297 0.30 1.99 17.59
N PRO A 298 1.25 1.04 17.51
CA PRO A 298 0.97 -0.38 17.33
C PRO A 298 0.35 -1.01 18.59
N PHE A 299 -0.33 -2.15 18.44
CA PHE A 299 -1.16 -2.76 19.49
C PHE A 299 -0.47 -2.95 20.86
N TRP A 300 0.85 -3.19 20.93
CA TRP A 300 1.62 -3.32 22.18
C TRP A 300 2.05 -1.99 22.82
N ALA A 301 1.96 -0.88 22.11
CA ALA A 301 2.05 0.46 22.72
C ALA A 301 0.73 0.84 23.41
N HIS A 302 -0.34 0.07 23.16
CA HIS A 302 -1.54 -0.02 24.00
C HIS A 302 -1.42 -1.24 24.92
N SER A 303 -2.25 -1.34 25.96
CA SER A 303 -2.03 -2.26 27.09
C SER A 303 -2.54 -3.71 26.90
N ASP A 304 -1.85 -4.52 26.07
CA ASP A 304 -1.60 -6.00 26.22
C ASP A 304 -1.33 -6.72 24.87
N PRO A 305 -0.19 -7.45 24.70
CA PRO A 305 -0.19 -8.67 23.83
C PRO A 305 0.92 -9.75 24.04
N GLU A 306 0.81 -10.89 23.30
CA GLU A 306 1.79 -12.02 23.20
C GLU A 306 2.14 -12.41 21.71
N GLU A 307 2.75 -13.59 21.44
CA GLU A 307 4.10 -13.79 20.81
C GLU A 307 4.28 -15.00 19.81
N LEU A 308 5.14 -14.97 18.72
CA LEU A 308 5.97 -16.09 18.05
C LEU A 308 6.67 -15.82 16.63
N GLN A 309 7.73 -16.57 16.21
CA GLN A 309 9.04 -16.07 15.59
C GLN A 309 9.71 -16.85 14.35
N ILE A 310 10.81 -16.33 13.66
CA ILE A 310 11.94 -17.01 12.84
C ILE A 310 11.86 -17.13 11.23
N PHE A 311 12.87 -17.17 10.28
CA PHE A 311 14.19 -16.49 9.91
C PHE A 311 14.67 -16.54 8.37
N LYS A 312 15.99 -16.65 7.95
CA LYS A 312 16.60 -16.10 6.63
C LYS A 312 17.59 -16.97 5.72
N ALA A 313 18.53 -16.35 4.91
CA ALA A 313 19.00 -16.65 3.50
C ALA A 313 20.35 -17.43 3.12
N ASN A 314 21.37 -16.89 2.38
CA ASN A 314 22.48 -17.62 1.64
C ASN A 314 23.31 -16.83 0.53
N HIS A 315 24.63 -17.11 0.33
CA HIS A 315 25.63 -16.58 -0.68
C HIS A 315 26.69 -17.66 -1.08
N LEU A 316 27.61 -17.44 -2.05
CA LEU A 316 28.51 -18.50 -2.61
C LEU A 316 29.72 -18.04 -3.51
N GLU A 317 30.28 -16.86 -3.29
CA GLU A 317 31.15 -16.06 -4.18
C GLU A 317 32.22 -16.78 -5.04
N ASP A 318 33.23 -17.48 -4.48
CA ASP A 318 34.39 -18.01 -5.24
C ASP A 318 34.07 -19.09 -6.31
N LYS A 319 32.80 -19.45 -6.49
CA LYS A 319 32.34 -20.45 -7.49
C LYS A 319 31.37 -19.87 -8.52
N ILE A 320 31.02 -18.59 -8.43
CA ILE A 320 30.00 -17.96 -9.26
C ILE A 320 30.67 -16.85 -10.09
N ASN A 321 30.82 -17.09 -11.38
CA ASN A 321 31.29 -16.06 -12.32
C ASN A 321 30.09 -15.17 -12.69
N ILE A 322 30.12 -13.89 -12.29
CA ILE A 322 29.04 -12.94 -12.52
C ILE A 322 29.19 -12.32 -13.92
N ILE A 323 28.13 -12.39 -14.73
CA ILE A 323 28.12 -11.88 -16.10
C ILE A 323 27.19 -10.68 -16.19
N GLU A 324 27.75 -9.48 -16.34
CA GLU A 324 27.03 -8.20 -16.40
C GLU A 324 26.32 -7.99 -17.75
N LYS A 325 25.34 -8.84 -18.06
CA LYS A 325 24.53 -8.76 -19.29
C LYS A 325 23.06 -9.10 -19.02
N ARG A 326 22.18 -8.58 -19.88
CA ARG A 326 20.81 -9.10 -20.04
C ARG A 326 20.90 -10.62 -20.36
N PRO A 327 20.33 -11.53 -19.55
CA PRO A 327 20.63 -12.97 -19.67
C PRO A 327 20.26 -13.63 -21.01
N GLU A 328 19.27 -13.09 -21.71
CA GLU A 328 18.86 -13.48 -23.07
C GLU A 328 19.88 -13.08 -24.16
N LEU A 329 20.87 -12.24 -23.83
CA LEU A 329 21.97 -11.80 -24.71
C LEU A 329 23.30 -12.51 -24.42
N LEU A 330 23.30 -13.58 -23.61
CA LEU A 330 24.48 -14.39 -23.33
C LEU A 330 25.06 -15.04 -24.59
N THR A 331 26.39 -15.11 -24.68
CA THR A 331 27.12 -15.67 -25.81
C THR A 331 27.96 -16.89 -25.40
N PRO A 332 28.48 -17.71 -26.34
CA PRO A 332 29.38 -18.81 -25.98
C PRO A 332 30.66 -18.36 -25.28
N ALA A 333 31.12 -17.13 -25.52
CA ALA A 333 32.32 -16.59 -24.89
C ALA A 333 32.11 -16.28 -23.40
N ASP A 334 30.92 -15.80 -23.04
CA ASP A 334 30.54 -15.51 -21.65
C ASP A 334 30.48 -16.77 -20.77
N LEU A 335 30.30 -17.94 -21.41
CA LEU A 335 30.28 -19.25 -20.79
C LEU A 335 31.63 -20.00 -20.93
N GLU A 336 32.72 -19.31 -21.31
CA GLU A 336 34.04 -19.90 -21.58
C GLU A 336 34.02 -21.07 -22.60
N GLY A 337 33.07 -21.05 -23.54
CA GLY A 337 32.83 -22.13 -24.51
C GLY A 337 32.14 -23.38 -23.94
N LYS A 338 31.80 -23.39 -22.64
CA LYS A 338 31.13 -24.50 -21.96
C LYS A 338 29.65 -24.56 -22.33
N LYS A 339 29.04 -25.73 -22.14
CA LYS A 339 27.60 -25.97 -22.27
C LYS A 339 26.96 -26.07 -20.89
N VAL A 340 25.79 -25.47 -20.71
CA VAL A 340 25.05 -25.48 -19.43
C VAL A 340 24.32 -26.81 -19.27
N SER A 341 24.67 -27.58 -18.23
CA SER A 341 24.01 -28.85 -17.88
C SER A 341 22.88 -28.70 -16.84
N LEU A 342 22.88 -27.60 -16.09
CA LEU A 342 21.84 -27.21 -15.15
C LEU A 342 21.62 -25.70 -15.26
N LEU A 343 20.43 -25.28 -15.65
CA LEU A 343 19.97 -23.89 -15.55
C LEU A 343 19.12 -23.76 -14.29
N LEU A 344 19.47 -22.83 -13.39
CA LEU A 344 18.77 -22.66 -12.10
C LEU A 344 18.47 -21.20 -11.77
N GLY A 345 17.44 -20.96 -10.96
CA GLY A 345 17.09 -19.64 -10.42
C GLY A 345 15.95 -19.70 -9.41
N GLU A 346 15.71 -18.61 -8.68
CA GLU A 346 14.63 -18.52 -7.67
C GLU A 346 13.19 -18.39 -8.23
N PRO A 347 13.01 -18.27 -9.56
CA PRO A 347 13.23 -17.03 -10.30
C PRO A 347 12.66 -15.78 -9.59
N PHE A 348 13.54 -14.84 -9.29
CA PHE A 348 13.22 -13.51 -8.76
C PHE A 348 13.92 -12.43 -9.59
N PHE A 349 13.22 -11.35 -9.92
CA PHE A 349 13.77 -10.18 -10.60
C PHE A 349 13.27 -8.89 -9.94
N THR A 350 14.16 -7.91 -9.75
CA THR A 350 13.86 -6.67 -9.02
C THR A 350 12.77 -5.79 -9.66
N THR A 351 12.48 -6.00 -10.95
CA THR A 351 11.42 -5.31 -11.70
C THR A 351 10.07 -6.04 -11.65
N SER A 352 9.96 -7.17 -10.95
CA SER A 352 8.72 -7.95 -10.85
C SER A 352 7.76 -7.34 -9.83
N LEU A 353 6.73 -6.65 -10.33
CA LEU A 353 5.63 -6.13 -9.51
C LEU A 353 4.60 -7.22 -9.19
N LEU A 354 4.19 -7.99 -10.20
CA LEU A 354 3.19 -9.06 -10.06
C LEU A 354 3.85 -10.45 -10.07
N PRO A 355 3.24 -11.48 -9.44
CA PRO A 355 3.88 -12.80 -9.25
C PRO A 355 4.38 -13.45 -10.54
N TRP A 356 3.64 -13.30 -11.65
CA TRP A 356 3.99 -13.88 -12.95
C TRP A 356 5.04 -13.10 -13.75
N HIS A 357 5.46 -11.89 -13.35
CA HIS A 357 6.57 -11.19 -14.03
C HIS A 357 7.88 -12.01 -13.95
N ASN A 358 8.01 -12.83 -12.91
CA ASN A 358 9.11 -13.79 -12.75
C ASN A 358 9.12 -14.93 -13.81
N LEU A 359 8.06 -15.08 -14.62
CA LEU A 359 8.08 -15.93 -15.83
C LEU A 359 9.12 -15.47 -16.86
N TYR A 360 9.70 -14.27 -16.72
CA TYR A 360 10.88 -13.82 -17.48
C TYR A 360 12.04 -14.84 -17.47
N PHE A 361 12.19 -15.65 -16.41
CA PHE A 361 13.13 -16.78 -16.39
C PHE A 361 12.89 -17.81 -17.51
N TRP A 362 11.64 -18.05 -17.90
CA TRP A 362 11.27 -18.93 -19.00
C TRP A 362 11.68 -18.36 -20.37
N TYR A 363 11.63 -17.03 -20.52
CA TYR A 363 12.14 -16.32 -21.69
C TYR A 363 13.67 -16.41 -21.76
N VAL A 364 14.37 -16.23 -20.64
CA VAL A 364 15.82 -16.44 -20.54
C VAL A 364 16.16 -17.88 -20.93
N ARG A 365 15.50 -18.88 -20.33
CA ARG A 365 15.63 -20.32 -20.67
C ARG A 365 15.41 -20.59 -22.15
N THR A 366 14.49 -19.86 -22.79
CA THR A 366 14.19 -19.99 -24.22
C THR A 366 15.28 -19.39 -25.10
N ALA A 367 15.75 -18.18 -24.78
CA ALA A 367 16.82 -17.52 -25.52
C ALA A 367 18.15 -18.30 -25.44
N VAL A 368 18.47 -18.84 -24.26
CA VAL A 368 19.72 -19.58 -24.01
C VAL A 368 19.67 -21.06 -24.37
N ASP A 369 18.57 -21.57 -24.95
CA ASP A 369 18.42 -22.99 -25.31
C ASP A 369 19.62 -23.54 -26.11
N ARG A 370 20.12 -22.74 -27.07
CA ARG A 370 21.32 -23.03 -27.87
C ARG A 370 22.61 -23.24 -27.05
N HIS A 371 22.66 -22.79 -25.80
CA HIS A 371 23.78 -22.93 -24.86
C HIS A 371 23.61 -24.08 -23.86
N LEU A 372 22.42 -24.70 -23.80
CA LEU A 372 22.18 -25.88 -23.00
C LEU A 372 22.88 -27.12 -23.61
N ALA A 373 23.21 -28.08 -22.75
CA ALA A 373 23.64 -29.42 -23.13
C ALA A 373 22.44 -30.32 -23.49
N PRO A 374 22.60 -31.36 -24.33
CA PRO A 374 21.58 -32.38 -24.50
C PRO A 374 21.25 -33.04 -23.15
N GLY A 375 19.97 -33.01 -22.75
CA GLY A 375 19.54 -33.51 -21.44
C GLY A 375 19.83 -32.58 -20.25
N ALA A 376 20.11 -31.30 -20.49
CA ALA A 376 20.26 -30.32 -19.42
C ALA A 376 18.98 -30.20 -18.57
N VAL A 377 19.16 -30.03 -17.25
CA VAL A 377 18.08 -29.84 -16.28
C VAL A 377 17.76 -28.35 -16.14
N VAL A 378 16.50 -28.02 -15.90
CA VAL A 378 16.06 -26.67 -15.53
C VAL A 378 15.42 -26.74 -14.14
N MET A 379 15.78 -25.80 -13.25
CA MET A 379 15.21 -25.62 -11.92
C MET A 379 14.75 -24.15 -11.76
N PRO A 380 13.45 -23.86 -11.53
CA PRO A 380 12.34 -24.80 -11.45
C PRO A 380 12.14 -25.58 -12.75
N GLN A 381 11.68 -26.84 -12.65
CA GLN A 381 11.31 -27.62 -13.83
C GLN A 381 9.98 -27.14 -14.44
N ALA A 382 9.12 -26.54 -13.62
CA ALA A 382 7.88 -25.90 -14.05
C ALA A 382 7.44 -24.82 -13.05
N ALA A 383 6.52 -23.97 -13.47
CA ALA A 383 5.77 -23.07 -12.60
C ALA A 383 4.26 -23.26 -12.82
N SER A 384 3.46 -22.85 -11.85
CA SER A 384 2.00 -22.85 -11.94
C SER A 384 1.42 -21.59 -11.33
N LEU A 385 0.43 -20.99 -12.01
CA LEU A 385 -0.39 -19.90 -11.47
C LEU A 385 -1.55 -20.52 -10.70
N HIS A 386 -1.72 -20.11 -9.45
CA HIS A 386 -2.82 -20.53 -8.58
C HIS A 386 -3.68 -19.33 -8.20
N MET A 387 -4.93 -19.60 -7.83
CA MET A 387 -5.80 -18.59 -7.21
C MET A 387 -6.70 -19.13 -6.12
N MET A 388 -7.30 -18.22 -5.34
CA MET A 388 -8.30 -18.51 -4.31
C MET A 388 -9.19 -17.27 -4.08
N VAL A 389 -10.51 -17.47 -3.91
CA VAL A 389 -11.43 -16.37 -3.57
C VAL A 389 -11.40 -16.11 -2.07
N VAL A 390 -11.36 -14.85 -1.65
CA VAL A 390 -11.20 -14.45 -0.24
C VAL A 390 -12.18 -13.36 0.22
N GLU A 391 -12.39 -13.31 1.53
CA GLU A 391 -12.91 -12.15 2.25
C GLU A 391 -11.75 -11.50 3.03
N PHE A 392 -11.34 -10.29 2.62
CA PHE A 392 -10.43 -9.45 3.41
C PHE A 392 -11.14 -8.86 4.63
N ARG A 393 -10.44 -8.74 5.78
CA ARG A 393 -10.95 -8.05 6.98
C ARG A 393 -11.05 -6.54 6.75
N ASP A 394 -9.99 -5.95 6.19
CA ASP A 394 -9.83 -4.49 6.07
C ASP A 394 -9.49 -4.03 4.63
N LEU A 395 -8.58 -4.72 3.91
CA LEU A 395 -8.05 -4.32 2.59
C LEU A 395 -9.11 -4.05 1.50
N TRP A 396 -10.33 -4.55 1.64
CA TRP A 396 -11.43 -4.30 0.71
C TRP A 396 -11.81 -2.81 0.61
N ARG A 397 -11.55 -2.01 1.66
CA ARG A 397 -11.90 -0.58 1.72
C ARG A 397 -11.21 0.26 0.64
N ILE A 398 -9.98 -0.08 0.28
CA ILE A 398 -9.15 0.75 -0.62
C ILE A 398 -9.72 0.89 -2.04
N ARG A 399 -10.67 0.03 -2.44
CA ARG A 399 -11.43 0.13 -3.71
C ARG A 399 -12.95 0.16 -3.53
N SER A 400 -13.45 0.22 -2.30
CA SER A 400 -14.89 0.23 -2.05
C SER A 400 -15.49 1.64 -2.16
N PRO A 401 -16.65 1.81 -2.81
CA PRO A 401 -17.36 3.08 -2.81
C PRO A 401 -17.76 3.46 -1.37
N CYS A 402 -17.61 4.73 -1.01
CA CYS A 402 -17.99 5.28 0.28
C CYS A 402 -19.46 5.72 0.28
N GLY A 403 -19.88 6.45 -0.77
CA GLY A 403 -21.23 7.01 -0.95
C GLY A 403 -21.56 8.17 -0.01
N ASP A 404 -21.53 7.92 1.30
CA ASP A 404 -21.76 8.91 2.36
C ASP A 404 -20.68 8.81 3.43
N CYS A 405 -20.00 9.93 3.68
CA CYS A 405 -18.99 10.08 4.72
C CYS A 405 -19.44 11.14 5.71
N GLU A 406 -19.69 10.77 6.98
CA GLU A 406 -20.12 11.69 8.05
C GLU A 406 -21.36 12.56 7.73
N GLY A 407 -22.25 12.08 6.84
CA GLY A 407 -23.44 12.81 6.36
C GLY A 407 -23.21 13.66 5.11
N PHE A 408 -22.05 13.55 4.46
CA PHE A 408 -21.72 14.22 3.21
C PHE A 408 -21.72 13.23 2.04
N ASN A 409 -22.43 13.58 0.96
CA ASN A 409 -22.49 12.77 -0.24
C ASN A 409 -21.17 12.88 -1.02
N VAL A 410 -20.46 11.75 -1.14
CA VAL A 410 -19.17 11.62 -1.83
C VAL A 410 -19.23 10.70 -3.06
N HIS A 411 -20.43 10.37 -3.56
CA HIS A 411 -20.61 9.47 -4.72
C HIS A 411 -19.86 9.95 -5.98
N ILE A 412 -19.60 11.26 -6.12
CA ILE A 412 -18.80 11.81 -7.22
C ILE A 412 -17.34 11.33 -7.18
N MET A 413 -16.81 11.05 -5.97
CA MET A 413 -15.49 10.43 -5.81
C MET A 413 -15.54 8.94 -6.13
N ASP A 414 -16.59 8.23 -5.72
CA ASP A 414 -16.80 6.82 -6.10
C ASP A 414 -16.88 6.67 -7.62
N ASP A 415 -17.65 7.54 -8.29
CA ASP A 415 -17.73 7.62 -9.75
C ASP A 415 -16.35 7.93 -10.36
N MET A 416 -15.58 8.87 -9.79
CA MET A 416 -14.25 9.23 -10.30
C MET A 416 -13.23 8.09 -10.19
N ILE A 417 -13.17 7.40 -9.06
CA ILE A 417 -12.31 6.21 -8.87
C ILE A 417 -12.76 5.11 -9.83
N LYS A 418 -14.07 4.86 -9.95
CA LYS A 418 -14.59 3.85 -10.85
C LYS A 418 -14.27 4.14 -12.31
N HIS A 419 -14.49 5.36 -12.79
CA HIS A 419 -14.11 5.74 -14.16
C HIS A 419 -12.60 5.67 -14.39
N ALA A 420 -11.76 5.83 -13.36
CA ALA A 420 -10.32 5.64 -13.48
C ALA A 420 -9.90 4.16 -13.57
N LEU A 421 -10.56 3.27 -12.83
CA LEU A 421 -10.41 1.82 -12.93
C LEU A 421 -10.93 1.28 -14.28
N ASP A 422 -12.10 1.76 -14.72
CA ASP A 422 -12.76 1.34 -15.96
C ASP A 422 -12.15 2.00 -17.24
N PHE A 423 -11.25 2.99 -17.13
CA PHE A 423 -10.71 3.75 -18.28
C PHE A 423 -9.78 2.93 -19.18
N ARG A 424 -8.99 2.04 -18.58
CA ARG A 424 -8.33 0.96 -19.31
C ARG A 424 -9.24 -0.25 -19.23
N GLU A 425 -9.20 -1.16 -20.20
CA GLU A 425 -9.76 -2.52 -20.06
C GLU A 425 -8.95 -3.40 -19.07
N SER A 426 -8.22 -2.73 -18.16
CA SER A 426 -7.31 -3.21 -17.14
C SER A 426 -8.11 -3.78 -15.97
N LYS A 427 -8.71 -4.94 -16.23
CA LYS A 427 -9.03 -5.95 -15.21
C LYS A 427 -7.71 -6.55 -14.65
N GLU A 428 -6.78 -5.70 -14.24
CA GLU A 428 -5.50 -6.08 -13.62
C GLU A 428 -5.67 -6.36 -12.13
N ALA A 429 -4.92 -7.34 -11.63
CA ALA A 429 -4.76 -7.54 -10.20
C ALA A 429 -3.67 -6.61 -9.64
N GLU A 430 -3.82 -6.19 -8.38
CA GLU A 430 -2.88 -5.31 -7.70
C GLU A 430 -1.88 -6.09 -6.83
N PRO A 431 -0.59 -5.71 -6.77
CA PRO A 431 0.40 -6.42 -5.97
C PRO A 431 0.38 -5.96 -4.49
N HIS A 432 -0.14 -6.80 -3.61
CA HIS A 432 -0.26 -6.54 -2.16
C HIS A 432 0.51 -7.57 -1.31
N PRO A 433 1.24 -7.16 -0.26
CA PRO A 433 1.91 -8.08 0.67
C PRO A 433 0.89 -8.66 1.66
N LEU A 434 0.22 -9.77 1.33
CA LEU A 434 -0.96 -10.21 2.09
C LEU A 434 -0.68 -10.77 3.50
N TRP A 435 0.59 -10.92 3.88
CA TRP A 435 0.96 -11.15 5.28
C TRP A 435 0.57 -9.96 6.20
N GLU A 436 0.40 -8.77 5.61
CA GLU A 436 -0.01 -7.52 6.28
C GLU A 436 -1.54 -7.33 6.31
N TYR A 437 -2.29 -8.14 5.54
CA TYR A 437 -3.71 -7.91 5.28
C TYR A 437 -4.55 -9.17 5.55
N PRO A 438 -4.98 -9.39 6.81
CA PRO A 438 -5.74 -10.57 7.21
C PRO A 438 -6.96 -10.83 6.32
N CYS A 439 -7.02 -12.04 5.76
CA CYS A 439 -8.12 -12.52 4.92
C CYS A 439 -8.43 -13.99 5.20
N ARG A 440 -9.66 -14.40 4.94
CA ARG A 440 -10.11 -15.80 5.03
C ARG A 440 -10.52 -16.31 3.66
N SER A 441 -10.21 -17.56 3.35
CA SER A 441 -10.61 -18.16 2.08
C SER A 441 -12.10 -18.50 2.06
N LEU A 442 -12.73 -18.27 0.91
CA LEU A 442 -14.12 -18.66 0.62
C LEU A 442 -14.19 -19.88 -0.31
N SER A 443 -13.15 -20.10 -1.12
CA SER A 443 -12.94 -21.31 -1.93
C SER A 443 -11.74 -22.11 -1.44
N GLU A 444 -11.54 -23.29 -2.04
CA GLU A 444 -10.22 -23.92 -2.07
C GLU A 444 -9.24 -23.10 -2.93
N PRO A 445 -7.91 -23.27 -2.77
CA PRO A 445 -6.94 -22.90 -3.78
C PRO A 445 -7.09 -23.79 -5.04
N GLN A 446 -6.97 -23.19 -6.23
CA GLN A 446 -7.07 -23.88 -7.51
C GLN A 446 -5.91 -23.50 -8.44
N GLN A 447 -5.31 -24.51 -9.08
CA GLN A 447 -4.30 -24.32 -10.13
C GLN A 447 -4.97 -23.93 -11.45
N ILE A 448 -4.47 -22.89 -12.12
CA ILE A 448 -5.12 -22.24 -13.26
C ILE A 448 -4.29 -22.38 -14.54
N LEU A 449 -3.00 -21.99 -14.49
CA LEU A 449 -2.06 -22.14 -15.61
C LEU A 449 -0.85 -22.97 -15.18
N THR A 450 -0.15 -23.56 -16.16
CA THR A 450 1.08 -24.34 -15.94
C THR A 450 2.08 -24.03 -17.05
N PHE A 451 3.32 -23.79 -16.64
CA PHE A 451 4.40 -23.30 -17.49
C PHE A 451 5.57 -24.29 -17.40
N ASP A 452 5.79 -25.09 -18.44
CA ASP A 452 6.84 -26.13 -18.44
C ASP A 452 8.19 -25.53 -18.84
N PHE A 453 9.01 -25.20 -17.83
CA PHE A 453 10.33 -24.59 -18.03
C PHE A 453 11.35 -25.56 -18.65
N ARG A 454 11.04 -26.86 -18.76
CA ARG A 454 11.86 -27.81 -19.55
C ARG A 454 11.70 -27.56 -21.06
N GLN A 455 10.60 -26.95 -21.49
CA GLN A 455 10.34 -26.56 -22.87
C GLN A 455 10.62 -25.05 -23.10
N PRO A 456 10.79 -24.61 -24.36
CA PRO A 456 10.71 -23.20 -24.73
C PRO A 456 9.32 -22.59 -24.45
N VAL A 457 9.26 -21.27 -24.32
CA VAL A 457 8.01 -20.49 -24.34
C VAL A 457 7.25 -20.78 -25.66
N PRO A 458 5.96 -21.14 -25.62
CA PRO A 458 5.17 -21.42 -26.82
C PRO A 458 4.84 -20.13 -27.59
N PRO A 459 4.63 -20.20 -28.92
CA PRO A 459 4.23 -19.05 -29.73
C PRO A 459 2.71 -18.76 -29.69
N GLN A 460 1.91 -19.56 -29.00
CA GLN A 460 0.47 -19.34 -28.80
C GLN A 460 0.16 -19.00 -27.33
N ALA A 461 -0.85 -18.16 -27.12
CA ALA A 461 -1.37 -17.85 -25.79
C ALA A 461 -1.82 -19.10 -25.02
N ILE A 462 -1.68 -19.06 -23.69
CA ILE A 462 -2.08 -20.14 -22.80
C ILE A 462 -3.29 -19.66 -22.00
N CYS A 463 -4.49 -20.11 -22.39
CA CYS A 463 -5.75 -19.74 -21.77
C CYS A 463 -6.28 -20.86 -20.86
N ALA A 464 -6.90 -20.47 -19.74
CA ALA A 464 -7.67 -21.35 -18.87
C ALA A 464 -8.99 -20.67 -18.50
N GLU A 465 -10.09 -21.38 -18.72
CA GLU A 465 -11.44 -20.98 -18.30
C GLU A 465 -11.97 -21.97 -17.26
N GLY A 466 -12.85 -21.51 -16.37
CA GLY A 466 -13.42 -22.39 -15.37
C GLY A 466 -14.33 -21.70 -14.36
N ALA A 467 -14.58 -22.41 -13.27
CA ALA A 467 -15.53 -22.04 -12.24
C ALA A 467 -15.00 -22.46 -10.87
N ILE A 468 -15.08 -21.56 -9.88
CA ILE A 468 -14.66 -21.77 -8.50
C ILE A 468 -15.90 -21.75 -7.60
N GLU A 469 -16.07 -22.80 -6.80
CA GLU A 469 -17.14 -22.97 -5.82
C GLU A 469 -16.80 -22.23 -4.51
N LEU A 470 -17.72 -21.37 -4.03
CA LEU A 470 -17.59 -20.74 -2.71
C LEU A 470 -18.16 -21.68 -1.63
N ARG A 471 -17.26 -22.42 -0.97
CA ARG A 471 -17.55 -23.43 0.05
C ARG A 471 -17.80 -22.85 1.44
N ARG A 472 -17.27 -21.66 1.72
CA ARG A 472 -17.41 -20.99 3.03
C ARG A 472 -18.23 -19.69 2.87
N PRO A 473 -19.15 -19.38 3.79
CA PRO A 473 -20.01 -18.20 3.68
C PRO A 473 -19.22 -16.90 3.97
N GLY A 474 -19.36 -15.91 3.09
CA GLY A 474 -18.71 -14.60 3.24
C GLY A 474 -18.93 -13.70 2.04
N ARG A 475 -18.35 -12.50 2.11
CA ARG A 475 -18.25 -11.56 0.99
C ARG A 475 -16.99 -11.85 0.18
N SER A 476 -17.16 -12.28 -1.05
CA SER A 476 -16.09 -12.42 -2.03
C SER A 476 -15.57 -11.04 -2.43
N HIS A 477 -14.67 -10.47 -1.63
CA HIS A 477 -14.05 -9.17 -1.89
C HIS A 477 -13.09 -9.21 -3.10
N GLY A 478 -12.51 -10.38 -3.38
CA GLY A 478 -11.67 -10.58 -4.56
C GLY A 478 -11.13 -12.00 -4.73
N ALA A 479 -10.42 -12.21 -5.84
CA ALA A 479 -9.54 -13.36 -6.05
C ALA A 479 -8.09 -12.96 -5.74
N VAL A 480 -7.38 -13.82 -5.01
CA VAL A 480 -5.93 -13.70 -4.81
C VAL A 480 -5.22 -14.70 -5.73
N LEU A 481 -4.17 -14.27 -6.41
CA LEU A 481 -3.34 -15.09 -7.30
C LEU A 481 -1.87 -15.10 -6.87
N TRP A 482 -1.21 -16.24 -7.02
CA TRP A 482 0.22 -16.42 -6.72
C TRP A 482 0.87 -17.47 -7.62
N MET A 483 2.22 -17.52 -7.60
CA MET A 483 2.99 -18.53 -8.32
C MET A 483 3.45 -19.64 -7.38
N GLU A 484 3.46 -20.86 -7.88
CA GLU A 484 4.15 -21.99 -7.25
C GLU A 484 5.19 -22.54 -8.22
N TYR A 485 6.41 -22.74 -7.72
CA TYR A 485 7.57 -23.18 -8.48
C TYR A 485 7.93 -24.61 -8.12
N HIS A 486 7.84 -25.50 -9.11
CA HIS A 486 8.15 -26.93 -8.98
C HIS A 486 9.65 -27.08 -9.18
N LEU A 487 10.42 -27.14 -8.10
CA LEU A 487 11.89 -27.21 -8.14
C LEU A 487 12.36 -28.57 -8.66
N THR A 488 11.72 -29.64 -8.20
CA THR A 488 11.95 -31.04 -8.60
C THR A 488 10.60 -31.77 -8.65
N PRO A 489 10.51 -33.06 -9.04
CA PRO A 489 9.25 -33.81 -8.98
C PRO A 489 8.61 -33.89 -7.58
N ASP A 490 9.41 -33.77 -6.52
CA ASP A 490 8.99 -33.94 -5.13
C ASP A 490 9.15 -32.65 -4.29
N SER A 491 9.42 -31.49 -4.92
CA SER A 491 9.76 -30.24 -4.23
C SER A 491 9.15 -29.00 -4.91
N MET A 492 8.52 -28.16 -4.10
CA MET A 492 7.76 -26.98 -4.52
C MET A 492 8.00 -25.81 -3.56
N VAL A 493 7.97 -24.58 -4.08
CA VAL A 493 7.97 -23.33 -3.29
C VAL A 493 6.79 -22.44 -3.74
N SER A 494 6.03 -21.91 -2.78
CA SER A 494 4.92 -20.98 -3.01
C SER A 494 5.32 -19.53 -2.75
N THR A 495 5.02 -18.62 -3.68
CA THR A 495 5.15 -17.16 -3.48
C THR A 495 3.90 -16.52 -2.85
N GLY A 496 2.89 -17.33 -2.53
CA GLY A 496 1.64 -16.87 -1.93
C GLY A 496 1.24 -17.72 -0.73
N LEU A 497 0.26 -18.59 -0.91
CA LEU A 497 -0.33 -19.32 0.20
C LEU A 497 0.67 -20.34 0.76
N LEU A 498 1.01 -20.21 2.04
CA LEU A 498 1.84 -21.17 2.79
C LEU A 498 0.98 -22.20 3.54
N LYS A 499 -0.17 -21.76 4.06
CA LYS A 499 -1.21 -22.62 4.64
C LYS A 499 -2.59 -22.03 4.34
N PRO A 500 -3.56 -22.82 3.83
CA PRO A 500 -4.95 -22.39 3.78
C PRO A 500 -5.48 -22.17 5.20
N ALA A 501 -6.43 -21.23 5.33
CA ALA A 501 -7.10 -21.00 6.61
C ALA A 501 -7.86 -22.26 7.07
N GLU A 502 -7.66 -22.68 8.32
CA GLU A 502 -8.63 -23.53 9.03
C GLU A 502 -10.00 -22.83 9.10
N ASP A 503 -11.09 -23.53 9.44
CA ASP A 503 -12.46 -23.01 9.33
C ASP A 503 -12.80 -21.76 10.18
N LYS A 504 -11.85 -21.29 11.01
CA LYS A 504 -11.93 -20.03 11.78
C LYS A 504 -10.66 -19.18 11.72
N GLY A 505 -9.69 -19.54 10.88
CA GLY A 505 -8.39 -18.86 10.77
C GLY A 505 -8.33 -17.79 9.69
N TYR A 506 -7.19 -17.09 9.62
CA TYR A 506 -6.77 -16.31 8.46
C TYR A 506 -5.79 -17.13 7.60
N CYS A 507 -5.66 -16.79 6.32
CA CYS A 507 -4.70 -17.41 5.41
C CYS A 507 -3.26 -17.00 5.77
N CYS A 508 -2.33 -17.95 5.77
CA CYS A 508 -0.91 -17.66 5.98
C CYS A 508 -0.22 -17.42 4.63
N TRP A 509 0.27 -16.21 4.41
CA TRP A 509 0.93 -15.79 3.16
C TRP A 509 2.46 -15.72 3.30
N ASN A 510 3.18 -15.87 2.19
CA ASN A 510 4.63 -15.74 2.14
C ASN A 510 5.03 -14.26 2.37
N PRO A 511 5.75 -13.92 3.46
CA PRO A 511 6.08 -12.54 3.80
C PRO A 511 7.22 -11.94 2.96
N HIS A 512 7.80 -12.70 2.03
CA HIS A 512 8.87 -12.26 1.14
C HIS A 512 8.37 -11.96 -0.29
N CYS A 513 7.06 -12.01 -0.53
CA CYS A 513 6.46 -11.81 -1.84
C CYS A 513 5.17 -10.97 -1.71
N LYS A 514 4.87 -10.15 -2.71
CA LYS A 514 3.53 -9.60 -2.92
C LYS A 514 2.70 -10.60 -3.73
N GLN A 515 1.44 -10.77 -3.38
CA GLN A 515 0.46 -11.56 -4.12
C GLN A 515 -0.40 -10.64 -4.96
N ALA A 516 -0.96 -11.15 -6.05
CA ALA A 516 -1.86 -10.38 -6.91
C ALA A 516 -3.28 -10.43 -6.35
N VAL A 517 -3.93 -9.28 -6.17
CA VAL A 517 -5.32 -9.16 -5.68
C VAL A 517 -6.20 -8.56 -6.77
N TYR A 518 -7.14 -9.35 -7.27
CA TYR A 518 -8.18 -8.89 -8.16
C TYR A 518 -9.44 -8.58 -7.34
N PHE A 519 -9.87 -7.31 -7.28
CA PHE A 519 -11.08 -6.91 -6.55
C PHE A 519 -12.35 -7.12 -7.38
N PHE A 520 -13.42 -7.62 -6.76
CA PHE A 520 -14.69 -7.91 -7.45
C PHE A 520 -15.64 -6.70 -7.44
N ASN A 521 -15.79 -6.04 -8.60
CA ASN A 521 -16.53 -4.79 -8.80
C ASN A 521 -18.01 -4.82 -8.33
N THR A 522 -18.62 -6.01 -8.16
CA THR A 522 -20.04 -6.18 -7.75
C THR A 522 -20.26 -6.48 -6.27
N THR A 523 -19.22 -6.70 -5.47
CA THR A 523 -19.33 -7.08 -4.03
C THR A 523 -18.71 -6.07 -3.07
N LEU A 524 -18.21 -4.96 -3.59
CA LEU A 524 -17.59 -3.87 -2.83
C LEU A 524 -18.59 -2.90 -2.18
N ASP A 525 -19.89 -2.97 -2.49
CA ASP A 525 -20.94 -2.20 -1.80
C ASP A 525 -21.36 -2.92 -0.49
N PRO A 526 -21.06 -2.35 0.70
CA PRO A 526 -21.35 -2.98 1.98
C PRO A 526 -22.86 -3.05 2.32
N ARG A 527 -23.75 -2.49 1.49
CA ARG A 527 -25.21 -2.57 1.62
C ARG A 527 -25.78 -3.87 1.03
N VAL A 528 -25.02 -4.60 0.21
CA VAL A 528 -25.45 -5.89 -0.36
C VAL A 528 -25.36 -6.99 0.70
N PRO A 529 -26.44 -7.75 0.98
CA PRO A 529 -26.39 -8.89 1.91
C PRO A 529 -25.42 -9.98 1.42
N PRO A 530 -24.71 -10.69 2.31
CA PRO A 530 -23.94 -11.86 1.92
C PRO A 530 -24.88 -12.91 1.30
N GLY A 531 -24.57 -13.33 0.07
CA GLY A 531 -25.38 -14.30 -0.67
C GLY A 531 -25.28 -15.72 -0.11
N GLY A 532 -26.17 -16.60 -0.60
CA GLY A 532 -25.94 -18.04 -0.54
C GLY A 532 -24.75 -18.47 -1.40
N PRO A 533 -24.44 -19.78 -1.49
CA PRO A 533 -23.31 -20.27 -2.28
C PRO A 533 -23.41 -19.77 -3.73
N GLN A 534 -22.33 -19.13 -4.17
CA GLN A 534 -22.13 -18.57 -5.50
C GLN A 534 -20.98 -19.31 -6.18
N THR A 535 -20.90 -19.15 -7.50
CA THR A 535 -19.80 -19.65 -8.31
C THR A 535 -19.10 -18.47 -8.96
N VAL A 536 -17.78 -18.37 -8.82
CA VAL A 536 -16.98 -17.39 -9.55
C VAL A 536 -16.49 -18.05 -10.83
N THR A 537 -17.01 -17.62 -11.98
CA THR A 537 -16.46 -18.03 -13.28
C THR A 537 -15.26 -17.15 -13.62
N TYR A 538 -14.23 -17.74 -14.23
CA TYR A 538 -13.01 -17.05 -14.63
C TYR A 538 -12.60 -17.40 -16.06
N THR A 539 -11.92 -16.44 -16.69
CA THR A 539 -11.08 -16.64 -17.89
C THR A 539 -9.73 -15.99 -17.60
N VAL A 540 -8.63 -16.72 -17.77
CA VAL A 540 -7.26 -16.22 -17.53
C VAL A 540 -6.37 -16.62 -18.70
N GLU A 541 -5.63 -15.66 -19.26
CA GLU A 541 -4.82 -15.88 -20.46
C GLU A 541 -3.41 -15.27 -20.31
N PHE A 542 -2.38 -16.11 -20.52
CA PHE A 542 -0.99 -15.68 -20.60
C PHE A 542 -0.60 -15.40 -22.06
N HIS A 543 0.07 -14.26 -22.28
CA HIS A 543 0.42 -13.72 -23.60
C HIS A 543 1.93 -13.81 -23.88
N PRO A 544 2.41 -14.81 -24.65
CA PRO A 544 3.84 -15.05 -24.85
C PRO A 544 4.63 -13.90 -25.48
N HIS A 545 3.99 -12.98 -26.19
CA HIS A 545 4.67 -11.87 -26.85
C HIS A 545 5.05 -10.72 -25.90
N THR A 546 4.38 -10.60 -24.75
CA THR A 546 4.65 -9.54 -23.76
C THR A 546 5.06 -10.09 -22.39
N GLY A 547 4.56 -11.28 -22.03
CA GLY A 547 4.70 -11.88 -20.69
C GLY A 547 3.53 -11.57 -19.75
N ASP A 548 2.52 -10.84 -20.21
CA ASP A 548 1.37 -10.44 -19.42
C ASP A 548 0.41 -11.62 -19.16
N VAL A 549 -0.38 -11.49 -18.10
CA VAL A 549 -1.53 -12.36 -17.80
C VAL A 549 -2.78 -11.49 -17.68
N THR A 550 -3.70 -11.60 -18.63
CA THR A 550 -5.02 -10.98 -18.55
C THR A 550 -5.99 -11.90 -17.80
N MET A 551 -7.00 -11.32 -17.14
CA MET A 551 -7.99 -12.09 -16.39
C MET A 551 -9.35 -11.40 -16.32
N ASP A 552 -10.41 -12.21 -16.36
CA ASP A 552 -11.78 -11.78 -16.12
C ASP A 552 -12.42 -12.67 -15.04
N PHE A 553 -13.27 -12.07 -14.21
CA PHE A 553 -13.97 -12.70 -13.11
C PHE A 553 -15.42 -12.25 -13.07
N THR A 554 -16.34 -13.22 -13.08
CA THR A 554 -17.78 -12.97 -13.02
C THR A 554 -18.43 -13.81 -11.92
N LEU A 555 -19.20 -13.14 -11.05
CA LEU A 555 -19.95 -13.78 -9.97
C LEU A 555 -21.31 -14.29 -10.48
N SER A 556 -21.48 -15.60 -10.46
CA SER A 556 -22.72 -16.28 -10.85
C SER A 556 -23.48 -16.77 -9.62
N ALA A 557 -24.78 -16.47 -9.55
CA ALA A 557 -25.68 -17.08 -8.58
C ALA A 557 -26.06 -18.51 -9.03
N VAL A 558 -26.02 -19.48 -8.12
CA VAL A 558 -26.44 -20.86 -8.42
C VAL A 558 -27.94 -20.88 -8.68
N THR A 559 -28.32 -21.14 -9.93
CA THR A 559 -29.71 -21.34 -10.34
C THR A 559 -30.21 -22.67 -9.80
N GLY A 560 -30.96 -22.62 -8.70
CA GLY A 560 -31.56 -23.81 -8.07
C GLY A 560 -32.38 -24.62 -9.06
N ALA A 561 -32.05 -25.91 -9.20
CA ALA A 561 -32.71 -26.81 -10.14
C ALA A 561 -34.24 -26.85 -9.91
N HIS A 562 -35.01 -26.86 -11.00
CA HIS A 562 -36.47 -26.87 -10.93
C HIS A 562 -37.00 -28.03 -10.08
N ALA A 563 -37.58 -27.70 -8.92
CA ALA A 563 -38.37 -28.64 -8.14
C ALA A 563 -39.65 -28.97 -8.92
N SER A 564 -39.70 -30.17 -9.51
CA SER A 564 -40.87 -30.67 -10.25
C SER A 564 -42.12 -30.68 -9.36
N PRO A 565 -43.22 -29.99 -9.74
CA PRO A 565 -44.42 -29.96 -8.91
C PRO A 565 -45.11 -31.33 -8.86
N SER A 566 -45.22 -31.85 -7.64
CA SER A 566 -46.11 -32.91 -7.15
C SER A 566 -47.12 -33.50 -8.15
N GLY A 567 -46.95 -34.78 -8.48
CA GLY A 567 -48.02 -35.61 -9.04
C GLY A 567 -48.61 -36.54 -7.98
N ARG A 568 -49.90 -36.88 -8.17
CA ARG A 568 -50.73 -37.85 -7.41
C ARG A 568 -51.49 -37.32 -6.17
N PRO A 569 -52.61 -37.95 -5.73
CA PRO A 569 -53.17 -39.27 -6.11
C PRO A 569 -53.32 -39.58 -7.60
#